data_AF-A0A9X2KQI9-F1
#
_entry.id   AF-A0A9X2KQI9-F1
#
_cell.length_a   1.000
_cell.length_b   1.000
_cell.length_c   1.000
_cell.angle_alpha   90.00
_cell.angle_beta   90.00
_cell.angle_gamma   90.00
#
_symmetry.space_group_name_H-M   'P 1'
#
loop_
_entity.id
_entity.type
_entity.pdbx_description
1 polymer ?
#
loop_
_entity_poly.entity_id
_entity_poly.type
_entity_poly.pdbx_seq_one_letter_code
_entity_poly.pdbx_strand_id
1 'polypeptide(L)'
;MPDAKKLARIHRVRTLQLGLTRADEVRAHEKFASETNLARRIQALADAVSPAAGTLASAASLGAQAHFRERLHQSSAAAQMRVQSAEMFVNRAAEATRSAKRDQSAIEKLLDRARLAALAKEMRELEETPPISPLKAKRHDPC
;
A
#
# COMPACT_ATOMS: atom_id res chain seq x y z
N MET A 1 -24.89 3.24 -18.91
CA MET A 1 -23.45 3.16 -18.57
C MET A 1 -23.05 4.45 -17.86
N PRO A 2 -22.27 4.42 -16.76
CA PRO A 2 -21.77 5.64 -16.12
C PRO A 2 -20.95 6.48 -17.12
N ASP A 3 -21.09 7.80 -17.03
CA ASP A 3 -20.40 8.77 -17.90
C ASP A 3 -18.87 8.58 -17.88
N ALA A 4 -18.26 8.46 -19.06
CA ALA A 4 -16.82 8.25 -19.24
C ALA A 4 -15.98 9.37 -18.61
N LYS A 5 -16.43 10.63 -18.67
CA LYS A 5 -15.73 11.76 -18.05
C LYS A 5 -15.76 11.64 -16.52
N LYS A 6 -16.89 11.23 -15.95
CA LYS A 6 -17.04 10.96 -14.51
C LYS A 6 -16.13 9.82 -14.06
N LEU A 7 -16.09 8.70 -14.80
CA LEU A 7 -15.20 7.57 -14.51
C LEU A 7 -13.71 7.99 -14.55
N ALA A 8 -13.29 8.78 -15.54
CA ALA A 8 -11.92 9.28 -15.62
C ALA A 8 -11.55 10.20 -14.44
N ARG A 9 -12.51 11.00 -13.94
CA ARG A 9 -12.30 11.81 -12.73
C ARG A 9 -12.15 10.92 -11.48
N ILE A 10 -13.01 9.92 -11.33
CA ILE A 10 -12.93 8.96 -10.21
C ILE A 10 -11.61 8.18 -10.27
N HIS A 11 -11.20 7.72 -11.45
CA HIS A 11 -9.93 7.01 -11.63
C HIS A 11 -8.74 7.83 -11.14
N ARG A 12 -8.64 9.10 -11.55
CA ARG A 12 -7.58 10.01 -11.08
C ARG A 12 -7.54 10.11 -9.55
N VAL A 13 -8.71 10.27 -8.91
CA VAL A 13 -8.80 10.31 -7.44
C VAL A 13 -8.37 8.99 -6.81
N ARG A 14 -8.79 7.84 -7.36
CA ARG A 14 -8.38 6.51 -6.86
C ARG A 14 -6.89 6.28 -7.00
N THR A 15 -6.27 6.71 -8.10
CA THR A 15 -4.82 6.65 -8.29
C THR A 15 -4.09 7.48 -7.22
N LEU A 16 -4.57 8.69 -6.91
CA LEU A 16 -4.00 9.52 -5.84
C LEU A 16 -4.14 8.85 -4.46
N GLN A 17 -5.32 8.31 -4.16
CA GLN A 17 -5.57 7.58 -2.91
C GLN A 17 -4.70 6.33 -2.78
N LEU A 18 -4.45 5.59 -3.87
CA LEU A 18 -3.52 4.47 -3.85
C LEU A 18 -2.09 4.96 -3.57
N GLY A 19 -1.67 6.10 -4.14
CA GLY A 19 -0.38 6.71 -3.83
C GLY A 19 -0.23 7.05 -2.35
N LEU A 20 -1.26 7.65 -1.74
CA LEU A 20 -1.27 7.99 -0.31
C LEU A 20 -1.19 6.75 0.58
N THR A 21 -2.02 5.73 0.32
CA THR A 21 -2.02 4.48 1.12
C THR A 21 -0.70 3.72 1.01
N ARG A 22 -0.07 3.69 -0.17
CA ARG A 22 1.29 3.13 -0.34
C ARG A 22 2.33 3.89 0.47
N ALA A 23 2.26 5.22 0.49
CA ALA A 23 3.17 6.03 1.30
C ALA A 23 2.96 5.78 2.80
N ASP A 24 1.71 5.60 3.24
CA ASP A 24 1.39 5.22 4.63
C ASP A 24 1.95 3.85 5.00
N GLU A 25 1.82 2.86 4.10
CA GLU A 25 2.36 1.51 4.28
C GLU A 25 3.89 1.53 4.42
N VAL A 26 4.60 2.25 3.56
CA VAL A 26 6.07 2.41 3.67
C VAL A 26 6.45 3.03 5.02
N ARG A 27 5.78 4.13 5.42
CA ARG A 27 6.04 4.77 6.72
C ARG A 27 5.76 3.84 7.91
N ALA A 28 4.71 3.02 7.83
CA ALA A 28 4.41 2.04 8.85
C ALA A 28 5.50 0.97 8.96
N HIS A 29 6.01 0.48 7.82
CA HIS A 29 7.12 -0.47 7.79
C HIS A 29 8.42 0.12 8.35
N GLU A 30 8.76 1.36 7.98
CA GLU A 30 9.93 2.06 8.53
C GLU A 30 9.82 2.20 10.05
N LYS A 31 8.64 2.58 10.56
CA LYS A 31 8.40 2.69 12.00
C LYS A 31 8.53 1.33 12.68
N PHE A 32 7.91 0.28 12.16
CA PHE A 32 8.05 -1.07 12.70
C PHE A 32 9.52 -1.51 12.76
N ALA A 33 10.27 -1.34 11.67
CA ALA A 33 11.69 -1.65 11.64
C ALA A 33 12.50 -0.86 12.69
N SER A 34 12.20 0.42 12.88
CA SER A 34 12.85 1.26 13.89
C SER A 34 12.59 0.75 15.32
N GLU A 35 11.35 0.37 15.63
CA GLU A 35 10.95 -0.14 16.94
C GLU A 35 11.56 -1.53 17.19
N THR A 36 11.59 -2.41 16.18
CA THR A 36 12.25 -3.73 16.28
C THR A 36 13.75 -3.57 16.56
N ASN A 37 14.41 -2.62 15.89
CA ASN A 37 15.82 -2.34 16.13
C ASN A 37 16.07 -1.78 17.54
N LEU A 38 15.19 -0.91 18.04
CA LEU A 38 15.26 -0.40 19.42
C LEU A 38 15.09 -1.54 20.44
N ALA A 39 14.08 -2.39 20.27
CA ALA A 39 13.84 -3.53 21.15
C ALA A 39 15.04 -4.48 21.18
N ARG A 40 15.64 -4.79 20.02
CA ARG A 40 16.86 -5.62 19.93
C ARG A 40 18.03 -5.00 20.69
N ARG A 41 18.22 -3.69 20.58
CA ARG A 41 19.29 -2.97 21.30
C ARG A 41 19.09 -3.00 22.82
N ILE A 42 17.86 -2.83 23.29
CA ILE A 42 17.54 -2.92 24.71
C ILE A 42 17.80 -4.33 25.24
N GLN A 43 17.43 -5.36 24.46
CA GLN A 43 17.73 -6.74 24.84
C GLN A 43 19.24 -7.00 24.94
N ALA A 44 20.02 -6.55 23.96
CA ALA A 44 21.48 -6.68 24.00
C ALA A 44 22.10 -5.98 25.22
N LEU A 45 21.56 -4.82 25.63
CA LEU A 45 21.99 -4.15 26.86
C LEU A 45 21.61 -4.94 28.12
N ALA A 46 20.43 -5.54 28.16
CA ALA A 46 20.01 -6.37 29.28
C ALA A 46 20.90 -7.62 29.43
N ASP A 47 21.27 -8.23 28.31
CA ASP A 47 22.17 -9.39 28.27
C ASP A 47 23.58 -9.00 28.75
N ALA A 48 24.09 -7.85 28.32
CA ALA A 48 25.42 -7.36 28.72
C ALA A 48 25.55 -7.03 30.21
N VAL A 49 24.45 -6.64 30.87
CA VAL A 49 24.41 -6.36 32.32
C VAL A 49 24.02 -7.62 33.12
N SER A 50 23.95 -8.79 32.47
CA SER A 50 23.68 -10.04 33.16
C SER A 50 24.88 -10.58 33.93
N PRO A 51 24.67 -11.03 35.19
CA PRO A 51 25.77 -11.57 35.99
C PRO A 51 26.32 -12.81 35.29
N ALA A 52 27.61 -12.78 34.94
CA ALA A 52 28.32 -13.91 34.35
C ALA A 52 29.01 -14.72 35.45
N ALA A 53 28.90 -16.06 35.36
CA ALA A 53 29.56 -16.97 36.31
C ALA A 53 31.09 -16.74 36.28
N GLY A 54 31.70 -16.65 37.46
CA GLY A 54 33.15 -16.48 37.61
C GLY A 54 33.65 -15.03 37.67
N THR A 55 32.76 -14.04 37.62
CA THR A 55 33.15 -12.62 37.74
C THR A 55 33.30 -12.22 39.21
N LEU A 56 34.52 -11.89 39.66
CA LEU A 56 34.77 -11.30 40.98
C LEU A 56 34.33 -9.82 40.98
N ALA A 57 33.03 -9.61 41.15
CA ALA A 57 32.40 -8.30 41.17
C ALA A 57 32.33 -7.76 42.61
N SER A 58 32.70 -6.50 42.83
CA SER A 58 32.54 -5.84 44.14
C SER A 58 31.06 -5.67 44.49
N ALA A 59 30.72 -5.60 45.78
CA ALA A 59 29.34 -5.40 46.23
C ALA A 59 28.68 -4.15 45.60
N ALA A 60 29.45 -3.07 45.42
CA ALA A 60 28.98 -1.86 44.74
C ALA A 60 28.65 -2.11 43.25
N SER A 61 29.46 -2.89 42.55
CA SER A 61 29.20 -3.24 41.14
C SER A 61 27.99 -4.14 40.97
N LEU A 62 27.74 -5.06 41.92
CA LEU A 62 26.54 -5.90 41.94
C LEU A 62 25.26 -5.08 42.17
N GLY A 63 25.29 -4.11 43.09
CA GLY A 63 24.18 -3.18 43.33
C GLY A 63 23.86 -2.33 42.09
N ALA A 64 24.90 -1.81 41.42
CA ALA A 64 24.74 -1.06 40.18
C ALA A 64 24.14 -1.91 39.05
N GLN A 65 24.63 -3.15 38.87
CA GLN A 65 24.08 -4.10 37.89
C GLN A 65 22.61 -4.40 38.16
N ALA A 66 22.22 -4.69 39.40
CA ALA A 66 20.83 -4.93 39.76
C ALA A 66 19.92 -3.74 39.41
N HIS A 67 20.34 -2.52 39.72
CA HIS A 67 19.59 -1.30 39.39
C HIS A 67 19.41 -1.12 37.87
N PHE A 68 20.46 -1.33 37.07
CA PHE A 68 20.36 -1.21 35.62
C PHE A 68 19.51 -2.32 34.99
N ARG A 69 19.58 -3.55 35.52
CA ARG A 69 18.74 -4.67 35.08
C ARG A 69 17.26 -4.35 35.24
N GLU A 70 16.85 -3.88 36.40
CA GLU A 70 15.45 -3.52 36.66
C GLU A 70 14.95 -2.48 35.66
N ARG A 71 15.72 -1.41 35.42
CA ARG A 71 15.36 -0.38 34.43
C ARG A 71 15.33 -0.90 33.01
N LEU A 72 16.24 -1.80 32.64
CA LEU A 72 16.28 -2.41 31.31
C LEU A 72 15.12 -3.39 31.10
N HIS A 73 14.70 -4.13 32.13
CA HIS A 73 13.50 -4.98 32.08
C HIS A 73 12.23 -4.15 31.84
N GLN A 74 12.06 -3.05 32.58
CA GLN A 74 10.94 -2.12 32.37
C GLN A 74 10.95 -1.51 30.95
N SER A 75 12.14 -1.11 30.48
CA SER A 75 12.30 -0.56 29.13
C SER A 75 12.04 -1.60 28.03
N SER A 76 12.43 -2.85 28.26
CA SER A 76 12.20 -3.97 27.34
C SER A 76 10.72 -4.24 27.17
N ALA A 77 9.97 -4.33 28.27
CA ALA A 77 8.52 -4.50 28.23
C ALA A 77 7.83 -3.37 27.43
N ALA A 78 8.22 -2.12 27.67
CA ALA A 78 7.70 -0.97 26.91
C ALA A 78 8.06 -1.04 25.42
N ALA A 79 9.28 -1.44 25.07
CA ALA A 79 9.72 -1.58 23.68
C ALA A 79 8.97 -2.71 22.96
N GLN A 80 8.72 -3.85 23.62
CA GLN A 80 7.94 -4.95 23.07
C GLN A 80 6.50 -4.51 22.76
N MET A 81 5.86 -3.74 23.65
CA MET A 81 4.52 -3.19 23.39
C MET A 81 4.50 -2.24 22.18
N ARG A 82 5.55 -1.44 21.99
CA ARG A 82 5.68 -0.56 20.81
C ARG A 82 5.83 -1.36 19.53
N VAL A 83 6.62 -2.44 19.53
CA VAL A 83 6.78 -3.34 18.38
C VAL A 83 5.44 -3.98 18.01
N GLN A 84 4.70 -4.53 18.98
CA GLN A 84 3.38 -5.13 18.73
C GLN A 84 2.40 -4.10 18.15
N SER A 85 2.37 -2.89 18.71
CA SER A 85 1.53 -1.81 18.19
C SER A 85 1.93 -1.42 16.75
N ALA A 86 3.23 -1.27 16.48
CA ALA A 86 3.73 -0.96 15.15
C ALA A 86 3.41 -2.05 14.12
N GLU A 87 3.48 -3.32 14.51
CA GLU A 87 3.07 -4.46 13.67
C GLU A 87 1.58 -4.39 13.31
N MET A 88 0.71 -4.09 14.27
CA MET A 88 -0.71 -3.88 14.00
C MET A 88 -0.94 -2.74 13.00
N PHE A 89 -0.18 -1.65 13.10
CA PHE A 89 -0.26 -0.54 12.14
C PHE A 89 0.21 -0.95 10.74
N VAL A 90 1.30 -1.71 10.62
CA VAL A 90 1.74 -2.29 9.33
C VAL A 90 0.65 -3.13 8.70
N ASN A 91 0.06 -4.05 9.47
CA ASN A 91 -1.00 -4.94 8.98
C ASN A 91 -2.22 -4.15 8.49
N ARG A 92 -2.62 -3.11 9.24
CA ARG A 92 -3.72 -2.22 8.84
C ARG A 92 -3.39 -1.42 7.58
N ALA A 93 -2.18 -0.87 7.48
CA ALA A 93 -1.76 -0.08 6.33
C ALA A 93 -1.68 -0.95 5.06
N ALA A 94 -1.13 -2.16 5.17
CA ALA A 94 -1.08 -3.12 4.07
C ALA A 94 -2.48 -3.52 3.58
N GLU A 95 -3.44 -3.76 4.48
CA GLU A 95 -4.82 -4.04 4.08
C GLU A 95 -5.49 -2.81 3.42
N ALA A 96 -5.22 -1.60 3.91
CA ALA A 96 -5.71 -0.37 3.28
C ALA A 96 -5.16 -0.22 1.85
N THR A 97 -3.88 -0.49 1.60
CA THR A 97 -3.30 -0.49 0.25
C THR A 97 -3.93 -1.56 -0.64
N ARG A 98 -4.12 -2.78 -0.14
CA ARG A 98 -4.80 -3.86 -0.90
C ARG A 98 -6.23 -3.46 -1.27
N SER A 99 -6.95 -2.85 -0.34
CA SER A 99 -8.30 -2.34 -0.58
C SER A 99 -8.33 -1.23 -1.64
N ALA A 100 -7.45 -0.24 -1.52
CA ALA A 100 -7.32 0.85 -2.49
C ALA A 100 -6.95 0.33 -3.90
N LYS A 101 -6.11 -0.69 -3.99
CA LYS A 101 -5.78 -1.36 -5.25
C LYS A 101 -6.99 -2.05 -5.87
N ARG A 102 -7.81 -2.76 -5.07
CA ARG A 102 -9.06 -3.38 -5.53
C ARG A 102 -10.03 -2.32 -6.09
N ASP A 103 -10.18 -1.20 -5.39
CA ASP A 103 -11.01 -0.08 -5.82
C ASP A 103 -10.53 0.50 -7.16
N GLN A 104 -9.23 0.74 -7.32
CA GLN A 104 -8.67 1.24 -8.57
C GLN A 104 -8.94 0.26 -9.72
N SER A 105 -8.65 -1.04 -9.53
CA SER A 105 -8.87 -2.05 -10.55
C SER A 105 -10.35 -2.22 -10.93
N ALA A 106 -11.28 -1.99 -10.00
CA ALA A 106 -12.71 -1.98 -10.31
C ALA A 106 -13.06 -0.82 -11.27
N ILE A 107 -12.50 0.38 -11.04
CA ILE A 107 -12.71 1.54 -11.91
C ILE A 107 -12.07 1.34 -13.28
N GLU A 108 -10.86 0.78 -13.35
CA GLU A 108 -10.18 0.44 -14.61
C GLU A 108 -11.06 -0.49 -15.47
N LYS A 109 -11.62 -1.55 -14.87
CA LYS A 109 -12.55 -2.45 -15.57
C LYS A 109 -13.80 -1.75 -16.09
N LEU A 110 -14.33 -0.77 -15.37
CA LEU A 110 -15.48 0.02 -15.83
C LEU A 110 -15.10 0.94 -17.00
N LEU A 111 -13.91 1.54 -16.97
CA LEU A 111 -13.39 2.33 -18.09
C LEU A 111 -13.20 1.47 -19.34
N ASP A 112 -12.66 0.26 -19.20
CA ASP A 112 -12.46 -0.65 -20.33
C ASP A 112 -13.78 -1.10 -20.93
N ARG A 113 -14.78 -1.42 -20.10
CA ARG A 113 -16.14 -1.70 -20.58
C ARG A 113 -16.75 -0.51 -21.32
N ALA A 114 -16.55 0.71 -20.83
CA ALA A 114 -17.03 1.92 -21.49
C ALA A 114 -16.34 2.14 -22.85
N ARG A 115 -15.03 1.89 -22.94
CA ARG A 115 -14.27 1.94 -24.20
C ARG A 115 -14.78 0.93 -25.21
N LEU A 116 -14.96 -0.33 -24.80
CA LEU A 116 -15.50 -1.38 -25.68
C LEU A 116 -16.91 -1.04 -26.19
N ALA A 117 -17.77 -0.49 -25.33
CA ALA A 117 -19.11 -0.06 -25.72
C ALA A 117 -19.09 1.11 -26.73
N ALA A 118 -18.14 2.05 -26.59
CA ALA A 118 -17.95 3.15 -27.53
C ALA A 118 -17.48 2.63 -28.89
N LEU A 119 -16.46 1.76 -28.92
CA LEU A 119 -15.97 1.13 -30.15
C LEU A 119 -17.08 0.35 -30.88
N ALA A 120 -17.89 -0.42 -30.14
CA ALA A 120 -19.00 -1.16 -30.72
C ALA A 120 -20.14 -0.26 -31.27
N LYS A 121 -20.23 1.00 -30.80
CA LYS A 121 -21.15 2.01 -31.36
C LYS A 121 -20.56 2.61 -32.63
N GLU A 122 -19.29 2.99 -32.62
CA GLU A 122 -18.58 3.50 -33.79
C GLU A 122 -18.60 2.50 -34.95
N MET A 123 -18.36 1.21 -34.68
CA MET A 123 -18.46 0.15 -35.68
C MET A 123 -19.86 0.06 -36.31
N ARG A 124 -20.91 0.16 -35.50
CA ARG A 124 -22.29 0.17 -36.01
C ARG A 124 -22.60 1.42 -36.83
N GLU A 125 -22.11 2.58 -36.42
CA GLU A 125 -22.27 3.82 -37.18
C GLU A 125 -21.58 3.73 -38.55
N LEU A 126 -20.39 3.12 -38.62
CA LEU A 126 -19.70 2.86 -39.88
C LEU A 126 -20.46 1.89 -40.79
N GLU A 127 -21.07 0.83 -40.23
CA GLU A 127 -21.90 -0.12 -40.97
C GLU A 127 -23.19 0.51 -41.51
N GLU A 128 -23.81 1.41 -40.73
CA GLU A 128 -25.02 2.16 -41.12
C GLU A 128 -24.72 3.29 -42.10
N THR A 129 -23.45 3.66 -42.30
CA THR A 129 -23.07 4.73 -43.21
C THR A 129 -23.38 4.30 -44.65
N PRO A 130 -24.29 4.98 -45.37
CA PRO A 130 -24.62 4.60 -46.74
C PRO A 130 -23.37 4.69 -47.62
N PRO A 131 -23.21 3.78 -48.61
CA PRO A 131 -22.04 3.81 -49.47
C PRO A 131 -22.00 5.14 -50.23
N ILE A 132 -21.02 5.99 -49.89
CA ILE A 132 -20.69 7.21 -50.62
C ILE A 132 -19.95 6.77 -51.89
N SER A 133 -20.69 6.17 -52.83
CA SER A 133 -20.13 5.81 -54.11
C SER A 133 -20.43 6.92 -55.11
N PRO A 134 -19.44 7.71 -55.56
CA PRO A 134 -19.60 8.60 -56.71
C PRO A 134 -19.93 7.83 -58.00
N LEU A 135 -19.84 6.50 -58.00
CA LEU A 135 -20.19 5.63 -59.12
C LEU A 135 -21.70 5.38 -59.27
N LYS A 136 -22.56 5.72 -58.29
CA LYS A 136 -24.03 5.67 -58.48
C LYS A 136 -24.58 6.89 -59.22
N ALA A 137 -23.86 8.02 -59.21
CA ALA A 137 -24.26 9.22 -59.94
C ALA A 137 -23.89 9.17 -61.44
N LYS A 138 -23.06 8.21 -61.87
CA LYS A 138 -22.56 8.07 -63.26
C LYS A 138 -22.82 6.70 -63.86
N ARG A 139 -23.96 6.08 -63.58
CA ARG A 139 -24.43 4.95 -64.40
C ARG A 139 -25.34 5.53 -65.48
N HIS A 140 -24.74 5.90 -66.62
CA HIS A 140 -25.51 6.03 -67.85
C HIS A 140 -25.70 4.61 -68.37
N ASP A 141 -26.95 4.13 -68.36
CA ASP A 141 -27.30 2.89 -69.05
C ASP A 141 -27.11 3.11 -70.56
N PRO A 142 -26.37 2.23 -71.27
CA PRO A 142 -26.30 2.30 -72.72
C PRO A 142 -27.63 1.78 -73.31
N CYS A 143 -28.19 2.59 -74.20
CA CYS A 143 -29.46 2.40 -74.91
C CYS A 143 -29.50 1.12 -75.75
#